data_AF-A0AAW2Q9J3-F1
#
_entry.id   AF-A0AAW2Q9J3-F1
#
_cell.length_a   1.000
_cell.length_b   1.000
_cell.length_c   1.000
_cell.angle_alpha   90.00
_cell.angle_beta   90.00
_cell.angle_gamma   90.00
#
_symmetry.space_group_name_H-M   'P 1'
#
loop_
_entity.id
_entity.type
_entity.pdbx_description
1 polymer ?
#
loop_
_entity_poly.entity_id
_entity_poly.type
_entity_poly.pdbx_seq_one_letter_code
_entity_poly.pdbx_strand_id
1 'polypeptide(L)'
;MVGAIALHGGAGDIPRSMPLERRAPREAALRHCLQIGVDAIKAGRSPLDVVELVVRGLEDNPNFNAGKGSVLTSNGTVEMEACIMDGNTKNCGAVSGVSTVKNAISLARLVMEKTPHIYLGFAGAEAFAREQGIETVDSSYFITPENIERLKQAKEANRVQIDFTQPIKNIDDKPSLLKGDSQIGTVGCVAVDSKGNLAAATSTGGLVNKMVEELVIRPSLEQAHMPIVCVPSLLLAKAKP
;
A
#
# COMPACT_ATOMS: atom_id res chain seq x y z
N MET A 1 -3.19 -4.78 -30.02
CA MET A 1 -3.90 -4.13 -28.90
C MET A 1 -2.87 -3.37 -28.08
N VAL A 2 -3.16 -2.13 -27.70
CA VAL A 2 -2.33 -1.36 -26.74
C VAL A 2 -2.61 -1.95 -25.34
N GLY A 3 -1.60 -2.09 -24.50
CA GLY A 3 -1.77 -2.57 -23.12
C GLY A 3 -2.72 -1.68 -22.30
N ALA A 4 -3.15 -2.14 -21.13
CA ALA A 4 -4.02 -1.39 -20.23
C ALA A 4 -3.41 -1.31 -18.82
N ILE A 5 -3.78 -0.26 -18.09
CA ILE A 5 -3.30 0.00 -16.73
C ILE A 5 -4.43 0.61 -15.89
N ALA A 6 -4.49 0.22 -14.62
CA ALA A 6 -5.32 0.86 -13.61
C ALA A 6 -4.53 0.98 -12.31
N LEU A 7 -4.74 2.07 -11.57
CA LEU A 7 -4.16 2.30 -10.25
C LEU A 7 -5.18 2.91 -9.30
N HIS A 8 -4.94 2.75 -8.00
CA HIS A 8 -5.69 3.42 -6.94
C HIS A 8 -4.75 3.99 -5.87
N GLY A 9 -5.21 5.04 -5.18
CA GLY A 9 -4.48 5.71 -4.10
C GLY A 9 -5.30 5.70 -2.80
N GLY A 10 -5.92 4.57 -2.51
CA GLY A 10 -6.89 4.38 -1.42
C GLY A 10 -8.29 4.04 -1.93
N ALA A 11 -8.96 3.15 -1.20
CA ALA A 11 -10.38 2.85 -1.36
C ALA A 11 -11.11 3.31 -0.08
N GLY A 12 -12.29 3.93 -0.21
CA GLY A 12 -13.15 4.27 0.93
C GLY A 12 -14.13 5.39 0.73
N ASP A 13 -14.80 5.73 1.83
CA ASP A 13 -15.67 6.89 1.96
C ASP A 13 -14.83 8.17 1.99
N ILE A 14 -14.09 8.42 0.90
CA ILE A 14 -13.47 9.71 0.62
C ILE A 14 -14.62 10.71 0.52
N PRO A 15 -14.74 11.65 1.47
CA PRO A 15 -15.89 12.55 1.48
C PRO A 15 -15.90 13.35 0.19
N ARG A 16 -17.05 13.39 -0.51
CA ARG A 16 -17.23 14.29 -1.67
C ARG A 16 -16.99 15.76 -1.30
N SER A 17 -17.14 16.08 -0.02
CA SER A 17 -16.84 17.36 0.61
C SER A 17 -15.36 17.59 0.95
N MET A 18 -14.44 16.70 0.54
CA MET A 18 -13.00 16.91 0.76
C MET A 18 -12.58 18.26 0.15
N PRO A 19 -11.93 19.14 0.93
CA PRO A 19 -11.46 20.43 0.45
C PRO A 19 -10.55 20.29 -0.78
N LEU A 20 -10.67 21.23 -1.72
CA LEU A 20 -9.90 21.21 -2.96
C LEU A 20 -8.40 21.15 -2.71
N GLU A 21 -7.91 21.85 -1.69
CA GLU A 21 -6.49 21.86 -1.26
C GLU A 21 -5.95 20.47 -0.92
N ARG A 22 -6.82 19.54 -0.50
CA ARG A 22 -6.45 18.17 -0.16
C ARG A 22 -6.73 17.18 -1.28
N ARG A 23 -7.75 17.46 -2.08
CA ARG A 23 -8.17 16.63 -3.21
C ARG A 23 -7.25 16.83 -4.42
N ALA A 24 -6.94 18.08 -4.77
CA ALA A 24 -6.17 18.41 -5.97
C ALA A 24 -4.76 17.77 -5.99
N PRO A 25 -3.97 17.75 -4.88
CA PRO A 25 -2.68 17.10 -4.87
C PRO A 25 -2.77 15.57 -5.10
N ARG A 26 -3.79 14.92 -4.54
CA ARG A 26 -4.04 13.47 -4.74
C ARG A 26 -4.37 13.16 -6.19
N GLU A 27 -5.28 13.93 -6.79
CA GLU A 27 -5.64 13.74 -8.19
C GLU A 27 -4.45 14.03 -9.13
N ALA A 28 -3.66 15.07 -8.83
CA ALA A 28 -2.46 15.37 -9.59
C ALA A 28 -1.44 14.22 -9.50
N ALA A 29 -1.24 13.66 -8.32
CA ALA A 29 -0.36 12.52 -8.11
C ALA A 29 -0.84 11.25 -8.84
N LEU A 30 -2.14 10.94 -8.79
CA LEU A 30 -2.73 9.83 -9.54
C LEU A 30 -2.55 10.01 -11.06
N ARG A 31 -2.81 11.21 -11.59
CA ARG A 31 -2.60 11.52 -13.01
C ARG A 31 -1.13 11.37 -13.40
N HIS A 32 -0.21 11.84 -12.56
CA HIS A 32 1.22 11.71 -12.79
C HIS A 32 1.68 10.25 -12.81
N CYS A 33 1.28 9.45 -11.81
CA CYS A 33 1.61 8.02 -11.74
C CYS A 33 0.96 7.23 -12.89
N LEU A 34 -0.26 7.58 -13.29
CA LEU A 34 -0.91 7.02 -14.48
C LEU A 34 -0.08 7.30 -15.74
N GLN A 35 0.37 8.53 -15.92
CA GLN A 35 1.14 8.94 -17.08
C GLN A 35 2.47 8.17 -17.16
N ILE A 36 3.18 8.03 -16.03
CA ILE A 36 4.40 7.21 -15.92
C ILE A 36 4.12 5.77 -16.38
N GLY A 37 3.03 5.16 -15.92
CA GLY A 37 2.67 3.80 -16.30
C GLY A 37 2.30 3.65 -17.77
N VAL A 38 1.55 4.62 -18.32
CA VAL A 38 1.20 4.67 -19.75
C VAL A 38 2.46 4.79 -20.61
N ASP A 39 3.40 5.65 -20.23
CA ASP A 39 4.64 5.84 -20.99
C ASP A 39 5.54 4.60 -20.89
N ALA A 40 5.60 3.94 -19.74
CA ALA A 40 6.29 2.66 -19.57
C ALA A 40 5.69 1.54 -20.45
N ILE A 41 4.35 1.45 -20.56
CA ILE A 41 3.68 0.51 -21.46
C ILE A 41 4.00 0.83 -22.93
N LYS A 42 3.96 2.10 -23.33
CA LYS A 42 4.31 2.53 -24.70
C LYS A 42 5.76 2.23 -25.05
N ALA A 43 6.67 2.33 -24.08
CA ALA A 43 8.08 1.97 -24.22
C ALA A 43 8.32 0.46 -24.25
N GLY A 44 7.27 -0.37 -24.15
CA GLY A 44 7.38 -1.83 -24.20
C GLY A 44 7.95 -2.47 -22.93
N ARG A 45 7.88 -1.78 -21.78
CA ARG A 45 8.25 -2.38 -20.49
C ARG A 45 7.29 -3.50 -20.10
N SER A 46 7.78 -4.47 -19.35
CA SER A 46 6.95 -5.58 -18.86
C SER A 46 5.87 -5.06 -17.91
N PRO A 47 4.70 -5.72 -17.80
CA PRO A 47 3.70 -5.37 -16.81
C PRO A 47 4.25 -5.31 -15.38
N LEU A 48 5.17 -6.23 -15.04
CA LEU A 48 5.82 -6.29 -13.74
C LEU A 48 6.63 -5.02 -13.44
N ASP A 49 7.41 -4.55 -14.41
CA ASP A 49 8.12 -3.28 -14.32
C ASP A 49 7.19 -2.08 -14.19
N VAL A 50 6.09 -2.09 -14.93
CA VAL A 50 5.09 -1.01 -14.94
C VAL A 50 4.45 -0.86 -13.57
N VAL A 51 3.98 -1.97 -12.97
CA VAL A 51 3.29 -1.91 -11.67
C VAL A 51 4.24 -1.51 -10.54
N GLU A 52 5.49 -1.98 -10.54
CA GLU A 52 6.49 -1.55 -9.57
C GLU A 52 6.76 -0.05 -9.71
N LEU A 53 7.01 0.44 -10.93
CA LEU A 53 7.31 1.85 -11.19
C LEU A 53 6.18 2.77 -10.71
N VAL A 54 4.93 2.40 -10.99
CA VAL A 54 3.76 3.19 -10.59
C VAL A 54 3.56 3.18 -9.08
N VAL A 55 3.69 2.02 -8.43
CA VAL A 55 3.54 1.93 -6.97
C VAL A 55 4.67 2.66 -6.24
N ARG A 56 5.91 2.63 -6.74
CA ARG A 56 7.00 3.48 -6.21
C ARG A 56 6.64 4.97 -6.26
N GLY A 57 6.06 5.44 -7.37
CA GLY A 57 5.59 6.83 -7.49
C GLY A 57 4.48 7.19 -6.50
N LEU A 58 3.62 6.23 -6.14
CA LEU A 58 2.60 6.41 -5.11
C LEU A 58 3.21 6.38 -3.70
N GLU A 59 4.18 5.48 -3.43
CA GLU A 59 4.93 5.42 -2.17
C GLU A 59 5.77 6.68 -1.90
N ASP A 60 6.29 7.32 -2.95
CA ASP A 60 7.09 8.55 -2.80
C ASP A 60 6.20 9.79 -2.50
N ASN A 61 4.87 9.65 -2.55
CA ASN A 61 3.93 10.77 -2.40
C ASN A 61 3.27 10.80 -1.01
N PRO A 62 3.46 11.87 -0.22
CA PRO A 62 2.98 11.98 1.17
C PRO A 62 1.45 11.96 1.34
N ASN A 63 0.69 12.02 0.24
CA ASN A 63 -0.77 12.08 0.30
C ASN A 63 -1.45 10.71 0.40
N PHE A 64 -0.69 9.62 0.24
CA PHE A 64 -1.19 8.25 0.26
C PHE A 64 -0.62 7.47 1.44
N ASN A 65 -1.36 6.47 1.93
CA ASN A 65 -0.92 5.62 3.03
C ASN A 65 -0.05 4.47 2.53
N ALA A 66 1.12 4.81 1.99
CA ALA A 66 2.17 3.88 1.60
C ALA A 66 3.48 4.64 1.47
N GLY A 67 4.62 4.04 1.81
CA GLY A 67 5.89 4.74 1.77
C GLY A 67 5.85 6.04 2.58
N LYS A 68 6.24 7.14 1.94
CA LYS A 68 6.09 8.50 2.47
C LYS A 68 4.61 8.83 2.66
N GLY A 69 4.19 9.10 3.89
CA GLY A 69 2.78 9.29 4.22
C GLY A 69 2.11 8.06 4.80
N SER A 70 2.86 6.99 5.09
CA SER A 70 2.36 5.86 5.88
C SER A 70 1.83 6.29 7.24
N VAL A 71 0.71 5.67 7.64
CA VAL A 71 0.12 5.88 8.96
C VAL A 71 0.99 5.32 10.08
N LEU A 72 0.73 5.79 11.30
CA LEU A 72 1.55 5.47 12.46
C LEU A 72 0.92 4.37 13.32
N THR A 73 1.78 3.52 13.86
CA THR A 73 1.45 2.53 14.90
C THR A 73 1.06 3.22 16.22
N SER A 74 0.61 2.44 17.20
CA SER A 74 0.37 2.89 18.56
C SER A 74 1.61 3.50 19.24
N ASN A 75 2.83 3.15 18.79
CA ASN A 75 4.08 3.73 19.28
C ASN A 75 4.53 4.97 18.50
N GLY A 76 3.77 5.41 17.48
CA GLY A 76 4.19 6.53 16.64
C GLY A 76 5.27 6.17 15.61
N THR A 77 5.52 4.88 15.39
CA THR A 77 6.45 4.38 14.36
C THR A 77 5.72 4.07 13.06
N VAL A 78 6.46 3.84 11.98
CA VAL A 78 5.93 3.41 10.68
C VAL A 78 6.30 1.95 10.43
N GLU A 79 5.33 1.17 9.98
CA GLU A 79 5.51 -0.22 9.58
C GLU A 79 4.72 -0.50 8.30
N MET A 80 5.45 -0.71 7.21
CA MET A 80 4.89 -0.83 5.87
C MET A 80 4.85 -2.29 5.41
N GLU A 81 3.95 -2.54 4.48
CA GLU A 81 3.71 -3.82 3.85
C GLU A 81 3.55 -3.62 2.35
N ALA A 82 4.08 -4.55 1.55
CA ALA A 82 3.90 -4.52 0.11
C ALA A 82 3.93 -5.93 -0.49
N CYS A 83 3.24 -6.13 -1.61
CA CYS A 83 3.31 -7.35 -2.40
C CYS A 83 3.24 -7.07 -3.90
N ILE A 84 3.88 -7.94 -4.68
CA ILE A 84 3.91 -7.89 -6.14
C ILE A 84 3.78 -9.31 -6.73
N MET A 85 3.10 -9.43 -7.88
CA MET A 85 2.92 -10.69 -8.60
C MET A 85 3.13 -10.48 -10.10
N ASP A 86 3.84 -11.43 -10.71
CA ASP A 86 3.83 -11.67 -12.14
C ASP A 86 2.78 -12.75 -12.49
N GLY A 87 1.74 -12.36 -13.24
CA GLY A 87 0.67 -13.24 -13.67
C GLY A 87 1.10 -14.28 -14.72
N ASN A 88 2.20 -14.06 -15.43
CA ASN A 88 2.71 -15.01 -16.42
C ASN A 88 3.43 -16.19 -15.76
N THR A 89 4.33 -15.92 -14.82
CA THR A 89 5.10 -16.96 -14.12
C THR A 89 4.44 -17.47 -12.84
N LYS A 90 3.42 -16.76 -12.34
CA LYS A 90 2.83 -16.94 -11.01
C LYS A 90 3.83 -16.71 -9.87
N ASN A 91 4.98 -16.10 -10.15
CA ASN A 91 5.92 -15.69 -9.11
C ASN A 91 5.35 -14.50 -8.35
N CYS A 92 5.62 -14.47 -7.05
CA CYS A 92 5.19 -13.41 -6.17
C CYS A 92 6.23 -13.17 -5.08
N GLY A 93 6.22 -11.95 -4.56
CA GLY A 93 7.05 -11.55 -3.43
C GLY A 93 6.29 -10.55 -2.57
N ALA A 94 6.54 -10.60 -1.27
CA ALA A 94 5.85 -9.79 -0.29
C ALA A 94 6.73 -9.51 0.93
N VAL A 95 6.51 -8.34 1.54
CA VAL A 95 7.19 -7.90 2.75
C VAL A 95 6.22 -7.29 3.74
N SER A 96 6.56 -7.40 5.03
CA SER A 96 5.79 -6.76 6.11
C SER A 96 6.68 -6.17 7.18
N GLY A 97 6.17 -5.20 7.92
CA GLY A 97 6.84 -4.63 9.09
C GLY A 97 8.17 -3.97 8.74
N VAL A 98 8.33 -3.48 7.50
CA VAL A 98 9.51 -2.72 7.11
C VAL A 98 9.32 -1.24 7.44
N SER A 99 10.37 -0.63 7.97
CA SER A 99 10.38 0.68 8.61
C SER A 99 11.49 1.59 8.10
N THR A 100 12.49 1.04 7.39
CA THR A 100 13.62 1.80 6.84
C THR A 100 13.66 1.83 5.32
N VAL A 101 12.96 0.90 4.65
CA VAL A 101 13.00 0.74 3.19
C VAL A 101 12.15 1.81 2.53
N LYS A 102 12.77 2.67 1.71
CA LYS A 102 12.07 3.81 1.08
C LYS A 102 10.86 3.38 0.25
N ASN A 103 11.03 2.31 -0.53
CA ASN A 103 9.99 1.75 -1.39
C ASN A 103 9.78 0.26 -1.10
N ALA A 104 8.78 -0.05 -0.27
CA ALA A 104 8.50 -1.42 0.16
C ALA A 104 8.17 -2.34 -1.03
N ILE A 105 7.52 -1.82 -2.07
CA ILE A 105 7.19 -2.61 -3.27
C ILE A 105 8.43 -3.14 -4.00
N SER A 106 9.52 -2.38 -4.00
CA SER A 106 10.78 -2.82 -4.62
C SER A 106 11.46 -3.91 -3.81
N LEU A 107 11.36 -3.87 -2.47
CA LEU A 107 11.84 -5.01 -1.66
C LEU A 107 10.98 -6.25 -1.89
N ALA A 108 9.65 -6.11 -2.00
CA ALA A 108 8.77 -7.23 -2.35
C ALA A 108 9.18 -7.88 -3.69
N ARG A 109 9.56 -7.08 -4.69
CA ARG A 109 10.11 -7.59 -5.95
C ARG A 109 11.45 -8.31 -5.76
N LEU A 110 12.35 -7.78 -4.93
CA LEU A 110 13.61 -8.45 -4.62
C LEU A 110 13.40 -9.79 -3.93
N VAL A 111 12.41 -9.91 -3.03
CA VAL A 111 12.04 -11.21 -2.43
C VAL A 111 11.66 -12.21 -3.52
N MET A 112 10.82 -11.80 -4.47
CA MET A 112 10.38 -12.63 -5.59
C MET A 112 11.54 -13.08 -6.49
N GLU A 113 12.49 -12.19 -6.80
CA GLU A 113 13.53 -12.45 -7.81
C GLU A 113 14.83 -13.01 -7.25
N LYS A 114 15.13 -12.77 -5.97
CA LYS A 114 16.45 -13.05 -5.36
C LYS A 114 16.39 -14.10 -4.27
N THR A 115 15.21 -14.62 -3.93
CA THR A 115 15.05 -15.65 -2.90
C THR A 115 14.18 -16.79 -3.40
N PRO A 116 14.28 -17.99 -2.82
CA PRO A 116 13.31 -19.06 -3.05
C PRO A 116 12.00 -18.86 -2.26
N HIS A 117 11.87 -17.76 -1.51
CA HIS A 117 10.75 -17.48 -0.62
C HIS A 117 9.77 -16.48 -1.26
N ILE A 118 8.52 -16.52 -0.79
CA ILE A 118 7.46 -15.60 -1.24
C ILE A 118 7.30 -14.41 -0.30
N TYR A 119 7.68 -14.56 0.98
CA TYR A 119 7.35 -13.59 2.02
C TYR A 119 8.47 -13.49 3.05
N LEU A 120 8.83 -12.26 3.40
CA LEU A 120 9.71 -11.94 4.53
C LEU A 120 9.02 -10.90 5.41
N GLY A 121 9.18 -10.99 6.73
CA GLY A 121 8.58 -10.05 7.66
C GLY A 121 9.58 -9.46 8.65
N PHE A 122 9.28 -8.27 9.13
CA PHE A 122 9.91 -7.61 10.27
C PHE A 122 11.44 -7.57 10.14
N ALA A 123 12.17 -7.94 11.20
CA ALA A 123 13.62 -7.96 11.22
C ALA A 123 14.25 -8.80 10.09
N GLY A 124 13.57 -9.86 9.63
CA GLY A 124 14.04 -10.68 8.51
C GLY A 124 13.98 -9.95 7.16
N ALA A 125 12.90 -9.19 6.92
CA ALA A 125 12.78 -8.35 5.73
C ALA A 125 13.80 -7.20 5.75
N GLU A 126 14.02 -6.58 6.92
CA GLU A 126 15.02 -5.53 7.10
C GLU A 126 16.46 -6.04 6.91
N ALA A 127 16.78 -7.25 7.38
CA ALA A 127 18.07 -7.88 7.13
C ALA A 127 18.29 -8.12 5.64
N PHE A 128 17.30 -8.69 4.96
CA PHE A 128 17.35 -8.91 3.52
C PHE A 128 17.48 -7.60 2.74
N ALA A 129 16.79 -6.53 3.15
CA ALA A 129 16.93 -5.21 2.54
C ALA A 129 18.39 -4.70 2.58
N ARG A 130 19.05 -4.84 3.73
CA ARG A 130 20.47 -4.48 3.89
C ARG A 130 21.38 -5.32 3.01
N GLU A 131 21.13 -6.63 2.92
CA GLU A 131 21.90 -7.54 2.07
C GLU A 131 21.78 -7.21 0.58
N GLN A 132 20.59 -6.79 0.13
CA GLN A 132 20.37 -6.41 -1.27
C GLN A 132 20.86 -4.98 -1.60
N GLY A 133 21.24 -4.19 -0.59
CA GLY A 133 21.67 -2.80 -0.78
C GLY A 133 20.58 -1.89 -1.36
N ILE A 134 19.31 -2.18 -1.09
CA ILE A 134 18.20 -1.31 -1.50
C ILE A 134 18.26 0.03 -0.76
N GLU A 135 17.76 1.09 -1.38
CA GLU A 135 17.69 2.42 -0.75
C GLU A 135 16.88 2.38 0.56
N THR A 136 17.55 2.70 1.66
CA THR A 136 16.95 2.91 2.98
C THR A 136 17.06 4.38 3.38
N VAL A 137 16.11 4.81 4.19
CA VAL A 137 15.98 6.17 4.70
C VAL A 137 15.68 6.14 6.19
N ASP A 138 15.98 7.23 6.88
CA ASP A 138 15.59 7.40 8.28
C ASP A 138 14.05 7.37 8.40
N SER A 139 13.54 6.80 9.48
CA SER A 139 12.09 6.63 9.67
C SER A 139 11.32 7.96 9.64
N SER A 140 11.96 9.09 9.98
CA SER A 140 11.37 10.43 9.85
C SER A 140 10.97 10.79 8.42
N TYR A 141 11.55 10.17 7.39
CA TYR A 141 11.16 10.37 5.99
C TYR A 141 9.69 10.01 5.73
N PHE A 142 9.19 8.97 6.41
CA PHE A 142 7.85 8.45 6.20
C PHE A 142 6.77 9.24 6.95
N ILE A 143 7.16 9.94 8.01
CA ILE A 143 6.24 10.58 8.96
C ILE A 143 5.84 11.97 8.47
N THR A 144 4.54 12.23 8.45
CA THR A 144 3.97 13.54 8.09
C THR A 144 3.28 14.19 9.31
N PRO A 145 3.25 15.54 9.39
CA PRO A 145 2.50 16.23 10.44
C PRO A 145 1.03 15.80 10.52
N GLU A 146 0.41 15.54 9.37
CA GLU A 146 -0.97 15.06 9.28
C GLU A 146 -1.15 13.68 9.94
N ASN A 147 -0.19 12.77 9.78
CA ASN A 147 -0.28 11.43 10.37
C ASN A 147 0.01 11.44 11.87
N ILE A 148 0.83 12.37 12.37
CA ILE A 148 1.02 12.59 13.81
C ILE A 148 -0.31 13.03 14.44
N GLU A 149 -0.98 14.01 13.84
CA GLU A 149 -2.27 14.50 14.33
C GLU A 149 -3.36 13.41 14.26
N ARG A 150 -3.38 12.60 13.20
CA ARG A 150 -4.29 11.44 13.11
C ARG A 150 -4.08 10.42 14.21
N LEU A 151 -2.82 10.09 14.52
CA LEU A 151 -2.51 9.16 15.61
C LEU A 151 -3.00 9.72 16.94
N LYS A 152 -2.76 11.01 17.21
CA LYS A 152 -3.22 11.68 18.43
C LYS A 152 -4.74 11.55 18.57
N GLN A 153 -5.50 11.89 17.54
CA GLN A 153 -6.97 11.77 17.54
C GLN A 153 -7.44 10.32 17.73
N ALA A 154 -6.77 9.35 17.10
CA ALA A 154 -7.10 7.94 17.25
C ALA A 154 -6.84 7.40 18.67
N LYS A 155 -5.76 7.87 19.32
CA LYS A 155 -5.45 7.56 20.73
C LYS A 155 -6.46 8.19 21.69
N GLU A 156 -6.82 9.45 21.49
CA GLU A 156 -7.84 10.14 22.28
C GLU A 156 -9.21 9.47 22.17
N ALA A 157 -9.56 8.96 20.98
CA ALA A 157 -10.78 8.20 20.73
C ALA A 157 -10.68 6.69 21.07
N ASN A 158 -9.54 6.23 21.60
CA ASN A 158 -9.24 4.82 21.92
C ASN A 158 -9.65 3.83 20.81
N ARG A 159 -9.26 4.11 19.56
CA ARG A 159 -9.65 3.30 18.39
C ARG A 159 -8.49 3.04 17.45
N VAL A 160 -8.56 1.90 16.75
CA VAL A 160 -7.81 1.64 15.53
C VAL A 160 -8.68 2.07 14.37
N GLN A 161 -8.19 2.98 13.53
CA GLN A 161 -8.99 3.55 12.44
C GLN A 161 -8.25 3.49 11.12
N ILE A 162 -8.99 3.72 10.06
CA ILE A 162 -8.43 3.76 8.72
C ILE A 162 -8.05 5.17 8.32
N ASP A 163 -7.11 5.29 7.39
CA ASP A 163 -6.70 6.57 6.83
C ASP A 163 -7.83 7.22 6.02
N PHE A 164 -8.55 8.16 6.66
CA PHE A 164 -9.05 9.33 5.97
C PHE A 164 -8.93 10.58 6.84
N THR A 165 -7.87 11.35 6.57
CA THR A 165 -7.91 12.77 6.22
C THR A 165 -8.76 13.77 7.07
N GLN A 166 -10.06 13.65 7.35
CA GLN A 166 -10.77 14.72 8.08
C GLN A 166 -10.63 14.57 9.62
N PRO A 167 -10.30 15.63 10.37
CA PRO A 167 -10.70 15.71 11.76
C PRO A 167 -12.22 15.58 11.81
N ILE A 168 -12.75 14.71 12.67
CA ILE A 168 -14.19 14.68 12.92
C ILE A 168 -14.54 16.05 13.53
N LYS A 169 -15.11 16.95 12.72
CA LYS A 169 -15.80 18.12 13.27
C LYS A 169 -17.15 17.63 13.76
N ASN A 170 -17.39 17.82 15.06
CA ASN A 170 -18.64 17.66 15.78
C ASN A 170 -19.87 17.46 14.89
N ILE A 171 -20.35 16.22 14.85
CA ILE A 171 -21.76 15.92 14.59
C ILE A 171 -22.17 15.05 15.76
N ASP A 172 -23.29 15.39 16.38
CA ASP A 172 -23.93 14.75 17.53
C ASP A 172 -24.41 13.31 17.25
N ASP A 173 -23.61 12.51 16.54
CA ASP A 173 -23.85 11.10 16.34
C ASP A 173 -23.11 10.33 17.43
N LYS A 174 -23.90 9.74 18.33
CA LYS A 174 -23.47 8.73 19.31
C LYS A 174 -22.48 7.77 18.65
N PRO A 175 -21.47 7.25 19.40
CA PRO A 175 -20.54 6.28 18.86
C PRO A 175 -21.31 5.02 18.46
N SER A 176 -21.64 4.90 17.18
CA SER A 176 -22.09 3.64 16.62
C SER A 176 -20.87 2.75 16.54
N LEU A 177 -20.67 1.99 17.60
CA LEU A 177 -19.92 0.74 17.56
C LEU A 177 -20.49 -0.04 16.37
N LEU A 178 -19.65 -0.25 15.34
CA LEU A 178 -19.85 -1.23 14.28
C LEU A 178 -21.06 -0.96 13.36
N LYS A 179 -20.86 -0.18 12.28
CA LYS A 179 -21.64 -0.34 11.03
C LYS A 179 -20.95 0.37 9.85
N GLY A 180 -20.56 -0.42 8.84
CA GLY A 180 -20.36 0.01 7.46
C GLY A 180 -18.94 0.42 7.06
N ASP A 181 -18.28 -0.46 6.30
CA ASP A 181 -17.30 -0.14 5.24
C ASP A 181 -16.09 0.70 5.63
N SER A 182 -15.30 0.14 6.54
CA SER A 182 -13.97 0.63 6.85
C SER A 182 -13.00 0.25 5.71
N GLN A 183 -12.68 1.18 4.80
CA GLN A 183 -11.78 0.94 3.66
C GLN A 183 -10.46 1.75 3.72
N ILE A 184 -9.36 1.15 3.23
CA ILE A 184 -7.94 1.49 3.45
C ILE A 184 -7.37 2.44 2.40
N GLY A 185 -6.60 3.44 2.86
CA GLY A 185 -5.76 4.35 2.04
C GLY A 185 -4.60 3.68 1.27
N THR A 186 -4.66 2.37 1.09
CA THR A 186 -3.68 1.52 0.38
C THR A 186 -3.54 1.95 -1.08
N VAL A 187 -2.32 1.87 -1.61
CA VAL A 187 -2.04 2.13 -3.02
C VAL A 187 -1.87 0.82 -3.78
N GLY A 188 -2.18 0.83 -5.07
CA GLY A 188 -1.99 -0.35 -5.90
C GLY A 188 -2.09 -0.06 -7.39
N CYS A 189 -1.55 -0.97 -8.18
CA CYS A 189 -1.52 -0.89 -9.63
C CYS A 189 -1.68 -2.28 -10.25
N VAL A 190 -2.43 -2.36 -11.35
CA VAL A 190 -2.50 -3.52 -12.24
C VAL A 190 -2.18 -3.08 -13.66
N ALA A 191 -1.43 -3.90 -14.39
CA ALA A 191 -1.09 -3.62 -15.79
C ALA A 191 -1.15 -4.90 -16.61
N VAL A 192 -1.61 -4.77 -17.86
CA VAL A 192 -1.61 -5.83 -18.87
C VAL A 192 -0.95 -5.32 -20.15
N ASP A 193 -0.06 -6.11 -20.75
CA ASP A 193 0.58 -5.75 -22.02
C ASP A 193 -0.21 -6.23 -23.25
N SER A 194 0.30 -5.88 -24.43
CA SER A 194 -0.30 -6.28 -25.71
C SER A 194 -0.31 -7.79 -25.97
N LYS A 195 0.47 -8.57 -25.22
CA LYS A 195 0.59 -10.03 -25.32
C LYS A 195 -0.29 -10.75 -24.29
N GLY A 196 -0.99 -10.01 -23.43
CA GLY A 196 -1.82 -10.57 -22.37
C GLY A 196 -1.06 -10.93 -21.09
N ASN A 197 0.20 -10.53 -20.95
CA ASN A 197 0.92 -10.67 -19.68
C ASN A 197 0.33 -9.67 -18.67
N LEU A 198 0.09 -10.10 -17.44
CA LEU A 198 -0.52 -9.31 -16.37
C LEU A 198 0.43 -9.21 -15.18
N ALA A 199 0.45 -8.09 -14.48
CA ALA A 199 1.05 -7.97 -13.16
C ALA A 199 0.18 -7.13 -12.23
N ALA A 200 0.38 -7.31 -10.93
CA ALA A 200 -0.28 -6.56 -9.87
C ALA A 200 0.70 -6.21 -8.74
N ALA A 201 0.55 -5.03 -8.16
CA ALA A 201 1.35 -4.53 -7.05
C ALA A 201 0.47 -3.77 -6.05
N THR A 202 0.71 -3.95 -4.75
CA THR A 202 -0.01 -3.26 -3.65
C THR A 202 0.97 -2.86 -2.56
N SER A 203 0.81 -1.67 -1.97
CA SER A 203 1.63 -1.18 -0.85
C SER A 203 0.78 -0.39 0.15
N THR A 204 1.07 -0.53 1.45
CA THR A 204 0.32 0.12 2.52
C THR A 204 1.17 0.39 3.77
N GLY A 205 0.86 1.49 4.47
CA GLY A 205 1.32 1.74 5.85
C GLY A 205 0.43 1.10 6.92
N GLY A 206 -0.68 0.47 6.49
CA GLY A 206 -1.61 -0.23 7.36
C GLY A 206 -2.68 0.66 7.99
N LEU A 207 -2.92 0.50 9.29
CA LEU A 207 -4.01 1.17 10.02
C LEU A 207 -3.44 2.19 11.03
N VAL A 208 -4.14 3.32 11.20
CA VAL A 208 -3.76 4.32 12.21
C VAL A 208 -3.96 3.70 13.58
N ASN A 209 -2.97 3.84 14.47
CA ASN A 209 -2.96 3.32 15.83
C ASN A 209 -2.99 1.78 15.89
N LYS A 210 -2.57 1.09 14.82
CA LYS A 210 -2.36 -0.38 14.85
C LYS A 210 -1.36 -0.77 15.93
N MET A 211 -1.45 -2.00 16.44
CA MET A 211 -0.40 -2.52 17.31
C MET A 211 0.93 -2.60 16.54
N VAL A 212 2.02 -2.46 17.27
CA VAL A 212 3.37 -2.69 16.73
C VAL A 212 3.47 -4.15 16.29
N GLU A 213 4.09 -4.36 15.14
CA GLU A 213 4.21 -5.65 14.46
C GLU A 213 2.86 -6.26 14.02
N GLU A 214 1.80 -5.46 13.93
CA GLU A 214 0.51 -5.91 13.41
C GLU A 214 0.52 -5.96 11.88
N LEU A 215 0.26 -7.16 11.35
CA LEU A 215 -0.03 -7.39 9.95
C LEU A 215 -1.45 -6.96 9.63
N VAL A 216 -1.63 -6.21 8.54
CA VAL A 216 -2.97 -5.81 8.09
C VAL A 216 -3.68 -6.97 7.37
N ILE A 217 -4.12 -7.94 8.16
CA ILE A 217 -5.01 -9.04 7.75
C ILE A 217 -6.25 -8.92 8.62
N ARG A 218 -7.32 -8.26 8.13
CA ARG A 218 -8.62 -8.30 8.83
C ARG A 218 -9.43 -9.50 8.35
N PRO A 219 -9.77 -10.47 9.22
CA PRO A 219 -10.74 -11.49 8.91
C PRO A 219 -12.14 -10.89 9.11
N SER A 220 -12.75 -10.37 8.05
CA SER A 220 -14.20 -10.23 8.03
C SER A 220 -14.76 -11.25 7.06
N LEU A 221 -15.60 -12.14 7.58
CA LEU A 221 -16.22 -13.26 6.86
C LEU A 221 -17.10 -12.82 5.66
N GLU A 222 -17.36 -11.52 5.50
CA GLU A 222 -18.18 -10.97 4.43
C GLU A 222 -17.42 -10.08 3.43
N GLN A 223 -16.15 -9.75 3.65
CA GLN A 223 -15.38 -8.90 2.73
C GLN A 223 -14.02 -9.51 2.42
N ALA A 224 -14.01 -10.35 1.39
CA ALA A 224 -12.81 -10.80 0.67
C ALA A 224 -12.17 -9.66 -0.17
N HIS A 225 -11.98 -8.47 0.42
CA HIS A 225 -11.42 -7.28 -0.25
C HIS A 225 -10.22 -6.74 0.56
N MET A 226 -9.23 -7.61 0.81
CA MET A 226 -7.86 -7.62 0.23
C MET A 226 -7.04 -6.32 0.39
N PRO A 227 -6.07 -6.31 1.33
CA PRO A 227 -4.76 -5.70 1.02
C PRO A 227 -3.60 -6.70 1.13
N ILE A 228 -3.69 -7.70 2.04
CA ILE A 228 -2.74 -8.84 2.10
C ILE A 228 -3.39 -10.16 1.66
N VAL A 229 -4.70 -10.18 1.38
CA VAL A 229 -5.35 -11.40 0.85
C VAL A 229 -4.75 -11.81 -0.50
N CYS A 230 -3.96 -10.95 -1.16
CA CYS A 230 -3.15 -11.41 -2.28
C CYS A 230 -2.27 -12.58 -1.83
N VAL A 231 -1.63 -12.59 -0.67
CA VAL A 231 -0.79 -13.75 -0.26
C VAL A 231 -1.59 -15.06 -0.09
N PRO A 232 -2.74 -15.12 0.63
CA PRO A 232 -3.63 -16.29 0.64
C PRO A 232 -4.24 -16.67 -0.72
N SER A 233 -4.71 -15.71 -1.53
CA SER A 233 -5.26 -15.97 -2.87
C SER A 233 -4.17 -16.39 -3.88
N LEU A 234 -2.94 -15.89 -3.72
CA LEU A 234 -1.72 -16.26 -4.44
C LEU A 234 -1.25 -17.66 -4.05
N LEU A 235 -1.31 -17.99 -2.75
CA LEU A 235 -1.06 -19.34 -2.23
C LEU A 235 -2.12 -20.34 -2.75
N LEU A 236 -3.40 -19.96 -2.76
CA LEU A 236 -4.49 -20.77 -3.33
C LEU A 236 -4.35 -20.96 -4.85
N ALA A 237 -3.86 -19.97 -5.59
CA ALA A 237 -3.58 -20.10 -7.02
C ALA A 237 -2.35 -20.99 -7.33
N LYS A 238 -1.43 -21.16 -6.37
CA LYS A 238 -0.30 -22.10 -6.45
C LYS A 238 -0.62 -23.50 -5.92
N ALA A 239 -1.66 -23.62 -5.07
CA ALA A 239 -2.07 -24.87 -4.40
C ALA A 239 -3.15 -25.66 -5.14
N LYS A 240 -3.66 -25.21 -6.30
CA LYS A 240 -4.47 -26.05 -7.18
C LYS A 240 -3.55 -26.79 -8.17
N PRO A 241 -3.49 -28.14 -8.10
CA PRO A 241 -2.78 -28.94 -9.09
C PRO A 241 -3.40 -28.83 -10.48
#